data_AF-A0A1H0QQN6-F1
#
_entry.id   AF-A0A1H0QQN6-F1
#
_cell.length_a   1.000
_cell.length_b   1.000
_cell.length_c   1.000
_cell.angle_alpha   90.00
_cell.angle_beta   90.00
_cell.angle_gamma   90.00
#
_symmetry.space_group_name_H-M   'P 1'
#
loop_
_entity.id
_entity.type
_entity.pdbx_description
1 polymer ?
#
loop_
_entity_poly.entity_id
_entity_poly.type
_entity_poly.pdbx_seq_one_letter_code
_entity_poly.pdbx_strand_id
1 'polypeptide(L)'
;MAQPSDDVSVVLVHGIGAQAIGDTLSKFLRGLETTLVDRPNLIRVDEATARVTVADKTVTVHEAWWADILGGDTVRGTFRPLDIHVLAWFPWLNLKFAAYANRPVVRAILWTLVLAPAAVLMQLTARVWLPVASFFMRMRRGDSTERFTMGPLFDEVLADVGNYLASAGRATRPGSSVADAAARIQQRVIDAVRAANPDGTRRVVVVAHSLGTVIAYHALAGTLAAKPGAAVPLLAGEDAERVSHLITIGSPLAKIRWIWPMLVSPHASLATRIPNLSWTNLRDRLDLVAGKLRHQTTWGPVHDIPLFGRAWLATAHTAYERDPDFTEVLLSALGVERRPTHELSVATRVRLLAVSLGSIAAALFLVVFALAVSLAASAAVLFVLAGSFALATALDVAGFGADAIDTGFRLGFVLALYGYPLVLGILLPFGWGRVVAGYEHYAFRYGQWPPESPKEEVDEPAPPAAAPLRLRDRISGWLLVLALLAAALPLGVVIYQDVSPGTPGPFDPGLSSGARVGYVALALFEGALTEIVVGLLLAALWVILFEGLPTVLRAYRRWVHDVTVPPRADVASPIADA
;
A
#
# COMPACT_ATOMS: atom_id res chain seq x y z
N MET A 1 -18.78 46.81 -21.06
CA MET A 1 -18.58 45.36 -21.12
C MET A 1 -18.61 44.87 -19.68
N ALA A 2 -19.58 44.03 -19.31
CA ALA A 2 -19.56 43.36 -18.00
C ALA A 2 -18.30 42.50 -17.94
N GLN A 3 -17.56 42.56 -16.82
CA GLN A 3 -16.47 41.62 -16.61
C GLN A 3 -17.05 40.19 -16.73
N PRO A 4 -16.40 39.27 -17.47
CA PRO A 4 -16.81 37.88 -17.47
C PRO A 4 -16.90 37.47 -16.00
N SER A 5 -18.08 36.97 -15.58
CA SER A 5 -18.22 36.49 -14.21
C SER A 5 -17.21 35.37 -14.04
N ASP A 6 -16.42 35.43 -12.98
CA ASP A 6 -15.50 34.38 -12.58
C ASP A 6 -16.31 33.16 -12.09
N ASP A 7 -17.11 32.57 -12.97
CA ASP A 7 -17.96 31.42 -12.69
C ASP A 7 -17.05 30.21 -12.51
N VAL A 8 -17.05 29.68 -11.29
CA VAL A 8 -16.27 28.51 -10.89
C VAL A 8 -17.21 27.36 -10.60
N SER A 9 -16.88 26.19 -11.13
CA SER A 9 -17.56 24.93 -10.79
C SER A 9 -16.58 23.96 -10.13
N VAL A 10 -17.12 23.09 -9.28
CA VAL A 10 -16.37 22.06 -8.58
C VAL A 10 -16.81 20.68 -9.05
N VAL A 11 -15.86 19.79 -9.32
CA VAL A 11 -16.13 18.37 -9.58
C VAL A 11 -15.52 17.54 -8.45
N LEU A 12 -16.36 16.74 -7.79
CA LEU A 12 -15.97 15.82 -6.72
C LEU A 12 -15.73 14.43 -7.30
N VAL A 13 -14.56 13.86 -7.00
CA VAL A 13 -14.19 12.49 -7.41
C VAL A 13 -13.72 11.72 -6.19
N HIS A 14 -14.47 10.72 -5.73
CA HIS A 14 -14.16 10.04 -4.46
C HIS A 14 -13.88 8.56 -4.64
N GLY A 15 -12.77 8.05 -4.10
CA GLY A 15 -12.22 6.76 -4.51
C GLY A 15 -12.68 5.48 -3.83
N ILE A 16 -13.43 5.51 -2.73
CA ILE A 16 -13.56 4.32 -1.85
C ILE A 16 -14.97 3.72 -1.81
N GLY A 17 -15.12 2.44 -2.11
CA GLY A 17 -16.42 1.78 -2.14
C GLY A 17 -17.30 2.24 -3.30
N ALA A 18 -18.43 1.55 -3.50
CA ALA A 18 -19.23 1.68 -4.70
C ALA A 18 -19.66 3.13 -5.02
N GLN A 19 -19.69 4.08 -4.07
CA GLN A 19 -20.10 5.48 -4.28
C GLN A 19 -21.49 5.58 -4.90
N ALA A 20 -22.52 5.40 -4.06
CA ALA A 20 -23.88 5.70 -4.48
C ALA A 20 -23.99 7.18 -4.83
N ILE A 21 -24.87 7.49 -5.79
CA ILE A 21 -25.10 8.87 -6.21
C ILE A 21 -25.48 9.74 -5.02
N GLY A 22 -24.81 10.89 -4.87
CA GLY A 22 -25.08 11.86 -3.82
C GLY A 22 -24.37 11.60 -2.49
N ASP A 23 -23.69 10.47 -2.29
CA ASP A 23 -23.01 10.16 -1.03
C ASP A 23 -21.78 11.04 -0.81
N THR A 24 -20.93 11.18 -1.83
CA THR A 24 -19.75 12.05 -1.73
C THR A 24 -20.17 13.51 -1.65
N LEU A 25 -21.14 13.92 -2.46
CA LEU A 25 -21.66 15.27 -2.40
C LEU A 25 -22.17 15.60 -0.99
N SER A 26 -22.97 14.72 -0.38
CA SER A 26 -23.51 14.96 0.96
C SER A 26 -22.42 15.07 2.04
N LYS A 27 -21.36 14.27 1.96
CA LYS A 27 -20.20 14.35 2.87
C LYS A 27 -19.44 15.67 2.69
N PHE A 28 -19.18 16.05 1.43
CA PHE A 28 -18.51 17.30 1.11
C PHE A 28 -19.29 18.51 1.61
N LEU A 29 -20.60 18.56 1.34
CA LEU A 29 -21.48 19.65 1.79
C LEU A 29 -21.50 19.77 3.32
N ARG A 30 -21.65 18.65 4.03
CA ARG A 30 -21.57 18.61 5.51
C ARG A 30 -20.20 19.08 6.01
N GLY A 31 -19.14 18.74 5.29
CA GLY A 31 -17.79 19.22 5.55
C GLY A 31 -17.70 20.75 5.55
N LEU A 32 -18.28 21.39 4.54
CA LEU A 32 -18.34 22.85 4.44
C LEU A 32 -19.17 23.47 5.57
N GLU A 33 -20.36 22.92 5.86
CA GLU A 33 -21.23 23.41 6.95
C GLU A 33 -20.56 23.35 8.32
N THR A 34 -19.74 22.34 8.56
CA THR A 34 -19.10 22.11 9.86
C THR A 34 -17.79 22.87 10.02
N THR A 35 -17.15 23.28 8.92
CA THR A 35 -15.82 23.90 8.97
C THR A 35 -15.87 25.42 8.85
N LEU A 36 -16.85 25.96 8.12
CA LEU A 36 -17.02 27.40 7.95
C LEU A 36 -17.78 28.02 9.15
N VAL A 37 -17.28 29.16 9.65
CA VAL A 37 -17.96 29.94 10.70
C VAL A 37 -19.25 30.54 10.15
N ASP A 38 -19.18 31.13 8.95
CA ASP A 38 -20.35 31.60 8.21
C ASP A 38 -20.94 30.40 7.46
N ARG A 39 -22.15 29.98 7.85
CA ARG A 39 -22.79 28.81 7.22
C ARG A 39 -23.02 29.08 5.72
N PRO A 40 -22.57 28.18 4.83
CA PRO A 40 -22.84 28.32 3.41
C PRO A 40 -24.34 28.15 3.13
N ASN A 41 -24.85 28.85 2.12
CA ASN A 41 -26.18 28.56 1.60
C ASN A 41 -26.08 27.39 0.61
N LEU A 42 -26.74 26.29 0.93
CA LEU A 42 -26.67 25.04 0.17
C LEU A 42 -28.02 24.73 -0.47
N ILE A 43 -28.04 24.65 -1.80
CA ILE A 43 -29.24 24.29 -2.56
C ILE A 43 -28.92 23.03 -3.37
N ARG A 44 -29.56 21.91 -3.01
CA ARG A 44 -29.43 20.69 -3.80
C ARG A 44 -30.26 20.84 -5.08
N VAL A 45 -29.60 20.70 -6.23
CA VAL A 45 -30.24 20.81 -7.55
C VAL A 45 -30.80 19.45 -7.96
N ASP A 46 -30.00 18.41 -7.78
CA ASP A 46 -30.37 17.02 -8.00
C ASP A 46 -29.53 16.09 -7.09
N GLU A 47 -29.56 14.78 -7.33
CA GLU A 47 -28.82 13.81 -6.50
C GLU A 47 -27.30 13.99 -6.55
N ALA A 48 -26.74 14.37 -7.71
CA ALA A 48 -25.30 14.51 -7.96
C ALA A 48 -24.84 15.99 -8.04
N THR A 49 -25.75 16.95 -7.97
CA THR A 49 -25.45 18.37 -8.16
C THR A 49 -26.01 19.23 -7.02
N ALA A 50 -25.18 20.15 -6.52
CA ALA A 50 -25.61 21.20 -5.60
C ALA A 50 -25.05 22.57 -5.99
N ARG A 51 -25.75 23.63 -5.61
CA ARG A 51 -25.23 25.01 -5.61
C ARG A 51 -24.86 25.39 -4.21
N VAL A 52 -23.66 25.95 -4.07
CA VAL A 52 -23.08 26.34 -2.80
C VAL A 52 -22.73 27.81 -2.88
N THR A 53 -23.32 28.64 -2.02
CA THR A 53 -22.97 30.06 -1.93
C THR A 53 -22.14 30.30 -0.68
N VAL A 54 -20.91 30.78 -0.87
CA VAL A 54 -19.97 31.19 0.19
C VAL A 54 -19.46 32.59 -0.13
N ALA A 55 -19.62 33.52 0.83
CA ALA A 55 -19.13 34.90 0.70
C ALA A 55 -19.52 35.54 -0.65
N ASP A 56 -20.82 35.50 -0.96
CA ASP A 56 -21.44 36.03 -2.18
C ASP A 56 -21.04 35.35 -3.50
N LYS A 57 -20.12 34.37 -3.46
CA LYS A 57 -19.80 33.53 -4.61
C LYS A 57 -20.65 32.27 -4.61
N THR A 58 -21.40 32.07 -5.69
CA THR A 58 -22.15 30.84 -5.92
C THR A 58 -21.38 29.93 -6.85
N VAL A 59 -21.08 28.72 -6.37
CA VAL A 59 -20.39 27.68 -7.14
C VAL A 59 -21.31 26.49 -7.34
N THR A 60 -21.23 25.86 -8.51
CA THR A 60 -21.96 24.62 -8.77
C THR A 60 -21.03 23.44 -8.54
N VAL A 61 -21.46 22.47 -7.74
CA VAL A 61 -20.70 21.30 -7.33
C VAL A 61 -21.34 20.07 -7.95
N HIS A 62 -20.56 19.31 -8.70
CA HIS A 62 -20.96 18.08 -9.37
C HIS A 62 -20.21 16.89 -8.79
N GLU A 63 -20.87 15.74 -8.67
CA GLU A 63 -20.28 14.48 -8.22
C GLU A 63 -20.11 13.50 -9.38
N ALA A 64 -18.90 12.93 -9.49
CA ALA A 64 -18.67 11.72 -10.28
C ALA A 64 -18.86 10.49 -9.38
N TRP A 65 -19.78 9.59 -9.76
CA TRP A 65 -20.20 8.41 -8.99
C TRP A 65 -20.18 7.14 -9.84
N TRP A 66 -20.10 5.94 -9.25
CA TRP A 66 -19.97 4.67 -10.02
C TRP A 66 -20.48 3.41 -9.31
N ALA A 67 -21.47 3.53 -8.44
CA ALA A 67 -21.99 2.37 -7.70
C ALA A 67 -22.58 1.28 -8.56
N ASP A 68 -23.12 1.62 -9.72
CA ASP A 68 -23.62 0.65 -10.69
C ASP A 68 -22.48 -0.07 -11.46
N ILE A 69 -21.25 0.46 -11.42
CA ILE A 69 -20.07 -0.13 -12.08
C ILE A 69 -19.33 -1.06 -11.11
N LEU A 70 -19.13 -0.63 -9.87
CA LEU A 70 -18.33 -1.35 -8.87
C LEU A 70 -19.13 -1.82 -7.64
N GLY A 71 -20.45 -1.70 -7.64
CA GLY A 71 -21.30 -2.18 -6.54
C GLY A 71 -22.01 -3.49 -6.82
N GLY A 72 -22.56 -4.07 -5.75
CA GLY A 72 -23.49 -5.20 -5.79
C GLY A 72 -22.90 -6.47 -6.39
N ASP A 73 -23.73 -7.22 -7.13
CA ASP A 73 -23.34 -8.50 -7.73
C ASP A 73 -22.28 -8.36 -8.82
N THR A 74 -22.09 -7.15 -9.40
CA THR A 74 -21.11 -6.88 -10.46
C THR A 74 -19.68 -7.18 -10.03
N VAL A 75 -19.33 -6.90 -8.77
CA VAL A 75 -17.97 -7.11 -8.21
C VAL A 75 -17.82 -8.40 -7.42
N ARG A 76 -18.91 -9.15 -7.27
CA ARG A 76 -18.92 -10.35 -6.42
C ARG A 76 -17.98 -11.42 -6.98
N GLY A 77 -16.94 -11.75 -6.22
CA GLY A 77 -15.95 -12.76 -6.60
C GLY A 77 -14.95 -12.32 -7.68
N THR A 78 -14.95 -11.05 -8.09
CA THR A 78 -13.94 -10.49 -8.99
C THR A 78 -12.63 -10.22 -8.24
N PHE A 79 -12.72 -9.85 -6.97
CA PHE A 79 -11.59 -9.68 -6.06
C PHE A 79 -11.34 -10.92 -5.19
N ARG A 80 -10.08 -11.23 -4.95
CA ARG A 80 -9.66 -12.30 -4.02
C ARG A 80 -8.78 -11.65 -2.95
N PRO A 81 -9.28 -11.46 -1.72
CA PRO A 81 -8.51 -10.83 -0.64
C PRO A 81 -7.19 -11.56 -0.35
N LEU A 82 -7.17 -12.87 -0.58
CA LEU A 82 -5.96 -13.68 -0.43
C LEU A 82 -4.85 -13.30 -1.42
N ASP A 83 -5.13 -12.57 -2.50
CA ASP A 83 -4.14 -12.16 -3.51
C ASP A 83 -3.38 -10.87 -3.09
N ILE A 84 -3.71 -10.25 -1.96
CA ILE A 84 -3.00 -9.07 -1.43
C ILE A 84 -1.50 -9.36 -1.20
N HIS A 85 -1.14 -10.61 -0.89
CA HIS A 85 0.26 -11.01 -0.72
C HIS A 85 1.11 -10.78 -1.98
N VAL A 86 0.49 -10.79 -3.16
CA VAL A 86 1.16 -10.56 -4.43
C VAL A 86 1.73 -9.13 -4.49
N LEU A 87 1.10 -8.16 -3.82
CA LEU A 87 1.55 -6.75 -3.78
C LEU A 87 2.93 -6.59 -3.11
N ALA A 88 3.32 -7.50 -2.22
CA ALA A 88 4.63 -7.48 -1.60
C ALA A 88 5.75 -7.75 -2.61
N TRP A 89 5.46 -8.50 -3.67
CA TRP A 89 6.43 -8.92 -4.69
C TRP A 89 6.56 -7.95 -5.86
N PHE A 90 5.54 -7.12 -6.09
CA PHE A 90 5.47 -6.26 -7.27
C PHE A 90 6.69 -5.35 -7.44
N PRO A 91 7.22 -4.70 -6.38
CA PRO A 91 8.40 -3.88 -6.58
C PRO A 91 9.67 -4.62 -7.00
N TRP A 92 9.92 -5.81 -6.45
CA TRP A 92 11.02 -6.64 -6.91
C TRP A 92 10.85 -7.08 -8.36
N LEU A 93 9.62 -7.42 -8.74
CA LEU A 93 9.34 -7.90 -10.08
C LEU A 93 9.41 -6.77 -11.11
N ASN A 94 8.82 -5.61 -10.83
CA ASN A 94 9.00 -4.40 -11.65
C ASN A 94 10.48 -4.03 -11.84
N LEU A 95 11.31 -4.24 -10.82
CA LEU A 95 12.76 -4.04 -10.94
C LEU A 95 13.38 -5.06 -11.90
N LYS A 96 13.05 -6.35 -11.75
CA LYS A 96 13.56 -7.45 -12.60
C LYS A 96 13.20 -7.23 -14.06
N PHE A 97 11.99 -6.72 -14.34
CA PHE A 97 11.49 -6.46 -15.70
C PHE A 97 11.75 -5.03 -16.21
N ALA A 98 12.59 -4.26 -15.51
CA ALA A 98 12.93 -2.88 -15.89
C ALA A 98 11.71 -1.95 -16.12
N ALA A 99 10.59 -2.20 -15.44
CA ALA A 99 9.37 -1.39 -15.57
C ALA A 99 9.49 -0.01 -14.89
N TYR A 100 10.50 0.18 -14.03
CA TYR A 100 10.78 1.47 -13.42
C TYR A 100 11.69 2.32 -14.29
N ALA A 101 11.34 3.60 -14.47
CA ALA A 101 12.18 4.59 -15.17
C ALA A 101 13.58 4.76 -14.54
N ASN A 102 13.68 4.66 -13.21
CA ASN A 102 14.95 4.57 -12.47
C ASN A 102 15.05 3.17 -11.90
N ARG A 103 16.24 2.61 -11.62
CA ARG A 103 16.36 1.28 -10.96
C ARG A 103 16.43 1.41 -9.42
N PRO A 104 15.30 1.36 -8.68
CA PRO A 104 15.26 1.53 -7.22
C PRO A 104 15.66 0.25 -6.46
N VAL A 105 16.83 -0.33 -6.79
CA VAL A 105 17.25 -1.68 -6.36
C VAL A 105 17.07 -1.91 -4.86
N VAL A 106 17.71 -1.05 -4.04
CA VAL A 106 17.69 -1.18 -2.57
C VAL A 106 16.28 -1.09 -2.01
N ARG A 107 15.47 -0.13 -2.49
CA ARG A 107 14.11 0.08 -1.98
C ARG A 107 13.19 -1.10 -2.35
N ALA A 108 13.31 -1.64 -3.56
CA ALA A 108 12.53 -2.79 -4.01
C ALA A 108 12.88 -4.05 -3.22
N ILE A 109 14.17 -4.29 -2.97
CA ILE A 109 14.64 -5.42 -2.13
C ILE A 109 14.11 -5.27 -0.71
N LEU A 110 14.31 -4.11 -0.06
CA LEU A 110 13.84 -3.89 1.31
C LEU A 110 12.32 -4.02 1.44
N TRP A 111 11.56 -3.48 0.48
CA TRP A 111 10.11 -3.64 0.44
C TRP A 111 9.71 -5.11 0.44
N THR A 112 10.33 -5.90 -0.46
CA THR A 112 9.99 -7.31 -0.66
C THR A 112 10.42 -8.14 0.55
N LEU A 113 11.63 -7.94 1.06
CA LEU A 113 12.14 -8.65 2.24
C LEU A 113 11.30 -8.40 3.49
N VAL A 114 10.80 -7.17 3.67
CA VAL A 114 9.99 -6.82 4.85
C VAL A 114 8.54 -7.28 4.69
N LEU A 115 7.92 -7.02 3.53
CA LEU A 115 6.49 -7.23 3.36
C LEU A 115 6.13 -8.63 2.89
N ALA A 116 6.99 -9.35 2.16
CA ALA A 116 6.64 -10.68 1.69
C ALA A 116 6.41 -11.67 2.84
N PRO A 117 7.28 -11.76 3.87
CA PRO A 117 7.03 -12.64 5.03
C PRO A 117 5.75 -12.24 5.77
N ALA A 118 5.56 -10.93 6.00
CA ALA A 118 4.38 -10.42 6.68
C ALA A 118 3.09 -10.73 5.89
N ALA A 119 3.12 -10.62 4.57
CA ALA A 119 1.96 -10.87 3.74
C ALA A 119 1.62 -12.36 3.63
N VAL A 120 2.63 -13.24 3.57
CA VAL A 120 2.41 -14.70 3.66
C VAL A 120 1.84 -15.05 5.03
N LEU A 121 2.37 -14.49 6.11
CA LEU A 121 1.86 -14.72 7.45
C LEU A 121 0.42 -14.20 7.61
N MET A 122 0.12 -13.03 7.06
CA MET A 122 -1.24 -12.49 7.04
C MET A 122 -2.20 -13.40 6.26
N GLN A 123 -1.75 -13.97 5.15
CA GLN A 123 -2.55 -14.92 4.36
C GLN A 123 -2.82 -16.22 5.14
N LEU A 124 -1.80 -16.74 5.83
CA LEU A 124 -1.90 -17.92 6.70
C LEU A 124 -2.87 -17.70 7.85
N THR A 125 -2.65 -16.61 8.59
CA THR A 125 -3.49 -16.22 9.72
C THR A 125 -4.92 -15.96 9.25
N ALA A 126 -5.13 -15.28 8.13
CA ALA A 126 -6.47 -15.09 7.57
C ALA A 126 -7.16 -16.43 7.25
N ARG A 127 -6.45 -17.39 6.64
CA ARG A 127 -7.02 -18.72 6.33
C ARG A 127 -7.43 -19.51 7.58
N VAL A 128 -6.72 -19.35 8.70
CA VAL A 128 -7.03 -20.03 9.96
C VAL A 128 -8.09 -19.27 10.76
N TRP A 129 -7.93 -17.97 10.93
CA TRP A 129 -8.75 -17.15 11.82
C TRP A 129 -10.07 -16.72 11.19
N LEU A 130 -10.19 -16.55 9.87
CA LEU A 130 -11.47 -16.22 9.25
C LEU A 130 -12.54 -17.30 9.49
N PRO A 131 -12.26 -18.62 9.29
CA PRO A 131 -13.20 -19.68 9.65
C PRO A 131 -13.56 -19.68 11.13
N VAL A 132 -12.57 -19.53 12.02
CA VAL A 132 -12.75 -19.52 13.48
C VAL A 132 -13.63 -18.34 13.90
N ALA A 133 -13.30 -17.12 13.48
CA ALA A 133 -14.09 -15.93 13.76
C ALA A 133 -15.52 -16.07 13.20
N SER A 134 -15.66 -16.58 11.98
CA SER A 134 -16.98 -16.83 11.36
C SER A 134 -17.79 -17.88 12.12
N PHE A 135 -17.13 -18.87 12.73
CA PHE A 135 -17.79 -19.89 13.57
C PHE A 135 -18.28 -19.27 14.89
N PHE A 136 -17.43 -18.53 15.60
CA PHE A 136 -17.82 -17.86 16.85
C PHE A 136 -18.89 -16.78 16.64
N MET A 137 -18.82 -16.01 15.55
CA MET A 137 -19.86 -15.03 15.24
C MET A 137 -21.21 -15.70 14.93
N ARG A 138 -21.20 -16.85 14.23
CA ARG A 138 -22.41 -17.66 14.01
C ARG A 138 -23.02 -18.16 15.32
N MET A 139 -22.20 -18.68 16.23
CA MET A 139 -22.68 -19.10 17.55
C MET A 139 -23.27 -17.94 18.38
N ARG A 140 -22.70 -16.73 18.28
CA ARG A 140 -23.13 -15.59 19.10
C ARG A 140 -24.45 -14.95 18.65
N ARG A 141 -24.79 -15.01 17.36
CA ARG A 141 -25.97 -14.29 16.82
C ARG A 141 -27.23 -15.13 16.67
N GLY A 142 -27.16 -16.44 16.94
CA GLY A 142 -28.24 -17.35 16.58
C GLY A 142 -28.40 -17.42 15.05
N ASP A 143 -29.28 -18.30 14.58
CA ASP A 143 -29.49 -18.63 13.16
C ASP A 143 -30.01 -17.47 12.27
N SER A 144 -29.90 -16.20 12.69
CA SER A 144 -30.16 -15.07 11.79
C SER A 144 -29.13 -15.12 10.65
N THR A 145 -29.55 -15.65 9.52
CA THR A 145 -28.79 -15.94 8.29
C THR A 145 -28.22 -14.71 7.58
N GLU A 146 -28.31 -13.51 8.17
CA GLU A 146 -27.57 -12.36 7.69
C GLU A 146 -26.08 -12.60 7.93
N ARG A 147 -25.45 -13.17 6.91
CA ARG A 147 -24.03 -13.45 6.82
C ARG A 147 -23.27 -12.15 7.00
N PHE A 148 -22.92 -11.84 8.26
CA PHE A 148 -21.84 -10.92 8.56
C PHE A 148 -20.53 -11.63 8.23
N THR A 149 -20.27 -11.79 6.93
CA THR A 149 -18.94 -12.09 6.45
C THR A 149 -18.14 -10.79 6.57
N MET A 150 -16.85 -10.85 6.88
CA MET A 150 -15.94 -9.73 6.57
C MET A 150 -15.92 -9.44 5.05
N GLY A 151 -16.50 -10.37 4.26
CA GLY A 151 -16.80 -10.29 2.83
C GLY A 151 -17.19 -8.91 2.34
N PRO A 152 -18.34 -8.29 2.73
CA PRO A 152 -18.79 -7.03 2.16
C PRO A 152 -17.77 -5.89 2.37
N LEU A 153 -17.07 -5.85 3.50
CA LEU A 153 -16.06 -4.81 3.73
C LEU A 153 -14.83 -4.98 2.81
N PHE A 154 -14.38 -6.22 2.59
CA PHE A 154 -13.30 -6.53 1.63
C PHE A 154 -13.77 -6.46 0.16
N ASP A 155 -15.00 -6.86 -0.10
CA ASP A 155 -15.62 -6.98 -1.42
C ASP A 155 -16.16 -5.64 -1.94
N GLU A 156 -16.37 -4.64 -1.09
CA GLU A 156 -16.77 -3.30 -1.51
C GLU A 156 -15.59 -2.33 -1.48
N VAL A 157 -14.78 -2.29 -0.41
CA VAL A 157 -13.73 -1.26 -0.30
C VAL A 157 -12.44 -1.65 -1.03
N LEU A 158 -11.94 -2.87 -0.78
CA LEU A 158 -10.67 -3.31 -1.37
C LEU A 158 -10.85 -3.85 -2.79
N ALA A 159 -12.01 -4.44 -3.08
CA ALA A 159 -12.34 -4.87 -4.43
C ALA A 159 -12.40 -3.69 -5.40
N ASP A 160 -12.89 -2.52 -5.01
CA ASP A 160 -13.00 -1.38 -5.92
C ASP A 160 -11.64 -0.88 -6.39
N VAL A 161 -10.70 -0.74 -5.46
CA VAL A 161 -9.31 -0.42 -5.79
C VAL A 161 -8.73 -1.51 -6.68
N GLY A 162 -8.91 -2.78 -6.31
CA GLY A 162 -8.41 -3.91 -7.08
C GLY A 162 -8.98 -4.00 -8.50
N ASN A 163 -10.30 -3.86 -8.64
CA ASN A 163 -11.07 -3.94 -9.87
C ASN A 163 -10.78 -2.76 -10.78
N TYR A 164 -10.74 -1.54 -10.25
CA TYR A 164 -10.36 -0.36 -11.03
C TYR A 164 -8.93 -0.48 -11.56
N LEU A 165 -7.95 -0.79 -10.69
CA LEU A 165 -6.56 -0.94 -11.12
C LEU A 165 -6.37 -2.13 -12.05
N ALA A 166 -7.11 -3.22 -11.85
CA ALA A 166 -7.14 -4.35 -12.76
C ALA A 166 -7.68 -3.93 -14.12
N SER A 167 -8.84 -3.29 -14.19
CA SER A 167 -9.41 -2.80 -15.45
C SER A 167 -8.46 -1.80 -16.15
N ALA A 168 -7.89 -0.85 -15.40
CA ALA A 168 -6.94 0.12 -15.93
C ALA A 168 -5.68 -0.54 -16.50
N GLY A 169 -5.19 -1.60 -15.85
CA GLY A 169 -4.08 -2.43 -16.33
C GLY A 169 -4.48 -3.51 -17.33
N ARG A 170 -5.77 -3.61 -17.71
CA ARG A 170 -6.34 -4.71 -18.54
C ARG A 170 -6.14 -6.11 -17.96
N ALA A 171 -6.09 -6.15 -16.64
CA ALA A 171 -5.86 -7.25 -15.72
C ALA A 171 -7.10 -7.99 -15.27
N THR A 172 -8.22 -7.77 -15.92
CA THR A 172 -9.44 -8.50 -15.60
C THR A 172 -9.45 -9.86 -16.30
N ARG A 173 -10.23 -10.81 -15.78
CA ARG A 173 -10.46 -12.07 -16.51
C ARG A 173 -11.22 -11.78 -17.82
N PRO A 174 -10.98 -12.54 -18.90
CA PRO A 174 -11.86 -12.49 -20.07
C PRO A 174 -13.33 -12.70 -19.65
N GLY A 175 -14.23 -11.88 -20.18
CA GLY A 175 -15.65 -11.91 -19.82
C GLY A 175 -16.00 -11.35 -18.43
N SER A 176 -15.03 -10.80 -17.70
CA SER A 176 -15.29 -10.13 -16.41
C SER A 176 -16.20 -8.92 -16.61
N SER A 177 -17.24 -8.80 -15.78
CA SER A 177 -18.16 -7.65 -15.72
C SER A 177 -17.46 -6.31 -15.51
N VAL A 178 -16.31 -6.32 -14.84
CA VAL A 178 -15.49 -5.14 -14.56
C VAL A 178 -14.37 -4.89 -15.57
N ALA A 179 -14.36 -5.56 -16.73
CA ALA A 179 -13.25 -5.47 -17.68
C ALA A 179 -12.98 -4.04 -18.18
N ASP A 180 -14.03 -3.27 -18.42
CA ASP A 180 -13.99 -1.88 -18.89
C ASP A 180 -14.32 -0.85 -17.79
N ALA A 181 -14.39 -1.29 -16.52
CA ALA A 181 -14.78 -0.45 -15.39
C ALA A 181 -13.95 0.84 -15.30
N ALA A 182 -12.63 0.76 -15.50
CA ALA A 182 -11.78 1.93 -15.45
C ALA A 182 -12.10 2.96 -16.53
N ALA A 183 -12.40 2.52 -17.76
CA ALA A 183 -12.77 3.41 -18.86
C ALA A 183 -14.13 4.08 -18.59
N ARG A 184 -15.13 3.30 -18.17
CA ARG A 184 -16.47 3.82 -17.81
C ARG A 184 -16.40 4.82 -16.66
N ILE A 185 -15.61 4.55 -15.63
CA ILE A 185 -15.41 5.46 -14.48
C ILE A 185 -14.69 6.74 -14.89
N GLN A 186 -13.63 6.64 -15.71
CA GLN A 186 -12.96 7.82 -16.26
C GLN A 186 -13.90 8.68 -17.11
N GLN A 187 -14.76 8.04 -17.92
CA GLN A 187 -15.77 8.75 -18.70
C GLN A 187 -16.73 9.53 -17.80
N ARG A 188 -17.14 8.98 -16.64
CA ARG A 188 -18.00 9.73 -15.71
C ARG A 188 -17.34 10.96 -15.11
N VAL A 189 -16.03 10.90 -14.85
CA VAL A 189 -15.29 12.10 -14.44
C VAL A 189 -15.25 13.13 -15.56
N ILE A 190 -15.02 12.70 -16.80
CA ILE A 190 -15.05 13.59 -17.98
C ILE A 190 -16.43 14.23 -18.16
N ASP A 191 -17.50 13.44 -18.05
CA ASP A 191 -18.87 13.91 -18.17
C ASP A 191 -19.21 14.90 -17.05
N ALA A 192 -18.76 14.65 -15.82
CA ALA A 192 -18.91 15.58 -14.71
C ALA A 192 -18.16 16.91 -14.94
N VAL A 193 -16.96 16.87 -15.53
CA VAL A 193 -16.21 18.08 -15.92
C VAL A 193 -16.94 18.87 -17.00
N ARG A 194 -17.49 18.20 -18.01
CA ARG A 194 -18.29 18.85 -19.06
C ARG A 194 -19.59 19.43 -18.52
N ALA A 195 -20.29 18.70 -17.66
CA ALA A 195 -21.49 19.18 -16.98
C ALA A 195 -21.21 20.39 -16.08
N ALA A 196 -20.02 20.46 -15.48
CA ALA A 196 -19.55 21.59 -14.70
C ALA A 196 -19.24 22.84 -15.55
N ASN A 197 -19.07 22.67 -16.87
CA ASN A 197 -18.74 23.73 -17.81
C ASN A 197 -19.56 23.64 -19.11
N PRO A 198 -20.90 23.72 -19.04
CA PRO A 198 -21.77 23.42 -20.17
C PRO A 198 -21.64 24.43 -21.33
N ASP A 199 -21.17 25.64 -21.05
CA ASP A 199 -20.97 26.73 -22.01
C ASP A 199 -19.49 26.93 -22.39
N GLY A 200 -18.58 26.12 -21.84
CA GLY A 200 -17.15 26.24 -22.10
C GLY A 200 -16.48 27.45 -21.45
N THR A 201 -17.18 28.29 -20.69
CA THR A 201 -16.66 29.56 -20.15
C THR A 201 -16.13 29.47 -18.74
N ARG A 202 -16.59 28.46 -17.98
CA ARG A 202 -16.33 28.32 -16.55
C ARG A 202 -14.97 27.73 -16.26
N ARG A 203 -14.45 28.13 -15.11
CA ARG A 203 -13.27 27.54 -14.52
C ARG A 203 -13.66 26.32 -13.69
N VAL A 204 -12.99 25.19 -13.90
CA VAL A 204 -13.28 23.95 -13.17
C VAL A 204 -12.20 23.71 -12.12
N VAL A 205 -12.64 23.35 -10.91
CA VAL A 205 -11.81 22.87 -9.80
C VAL A 205 -12.16 21.41 -9.54
N VAL A 206 -11.19 20.50 -9.66
CA VAL A 206 -11.40 19.08 -9.38
C VAL A 206 -10.91 18.77 -7.97
N VAL A 207 -11.80 18.25 -7.12
CA VAL A 207 -11.47 17.77 -5.78
C VAL A 207 -11.55 16.25 -5.78
N ALA A 208 -10.41 15.60 -5.57
CA ALA A 208 -10.29 14.17 -5.75
C ALA A 208 -9.73 13.49 -4.49
N HIS A 209 -10.43 12.49 -3.96
CA HIS A 209 -10.07 11.82 -2.72
C HIS A 209 -9.72 10.33 -2.90
N SER A 210 -8.65 9.86 -2.24
CA SER A 210 -8.19 8.46 -2.25
C SER A 210 -7.93 7.95 -3.67
N LEU A 211 -8.46 6.79 -4.05
CA LEU A 211 -8.45 6.28 -5.43
C LEU A 211 -9.05 7.29 -6.42
N GLY A 212 -9.95 8.17 -5.98
CA GLY A 212 -10.50 9.26 -6.78
C GLY A 212 -9.41 10.18 -7.30
N THR A 213 -8.30 10.35 -6.56
CA THR A 213 -7.11 11.05 -7.08
C THR A 213 -6.51 10.34 -8.29
N VAL A 214 -6.44 9.01 -8.26
CA VAL A 214 -5.88 8.20 -9.35
C VAL A 214 -6.82 8.23 -10.55
N ILE A 215 -8.12 8.15 -10.30
CA ILE A 215 -9.16 8.25 -11.33
C ILE A 215 -9.13 9.61 -12.01
N ALA A 216 -9.13 10.70 -11.22
CA ALA A 216 -9.03 12.06 -11.74
C ALA A 216 -7.73 12.25 -12.52
N TYR A 217 -6.60 11.77 -11.98
CA TYR A 217 -5.33 11.78 -12.69
C TYR A 217 -5.41 11.02 -14.02
N HIS A 218 -5.99 9.82 -14.04
CA HIS A 218 -6.16 9.04 -15.28
C HIS A 218 -7.06 9.74 -16.31
N ALA A 219 -8.16 10.36 -15.89
CA ALA A 219 -9.03 11.11 -16.81
C ALA A 219 -8.32 12.35 -17.41
N LEU A 220 -7.52 13.05 -16.57
CA LEU A 220 -6.85 14.30 -16.93
C LEU A 220 -5.48 14.12 -17.60
N ALA A 221 -4.74 13.06 -17.32
CA ALA A 221 -3.42 12.77 -17.87
C ALA A 221 -3.43 11.59 -18.86
N GLY A 222 -4.45 10.74 -18.77
CA GLY A 222 -4.50 9.42 -19.42
C GLY A 222 -3.95 8.32 -18.51
N THR A 223 -4.39 7.09 -18.74
CA THR A 223 -3.68 5.89 -18.26
C THR A 223 -2.53 5.54 -19.20
N LEU A 224 -1.66 4.61 -18.80
CA LEU A 224 -0.55 4.14 -19.62
C LEU A 224 -0.93 3.83 -21.08
N ALA A 225 0.05 4.15 -21.94
CA ALA A 225 0.19 3.87 -23.36
C ALA A 225 -0.86 2.90 -23.89
N ALA A 226 -1.97 3.44 -24.37
CA ALA A 226 -2.91 2.67 -25.15
C ALA A 226 -2.11 1.94 -26.24
N LYS A 227 -2.13 0.60 -26.23
CA LYS A 227 -1.95 -0.14 -27.49
C LYS A 227 -2.83 0.61 -28.52
N PRO A 228 -2.29 1.00 -29.68
CA PRO A 228 -3.07 1.69 -30.71
C PRO A 228 -4.40 0.97 -30.90
N GLY A 229 -5.52 1.65 -30.64
CA GLY A 229 -6.88 1.10 -30.80
C GLY A 229 -7.72 0.93 -29.52
N ALA A 230 -7.16 1.03 -28.32
CA ALA A 230 -7.97 1.04 -27.10
C ALA A 230 -8.24 2.47 -26.65
N ALA A 231 -9.44 2.96 -26.96
CA ALA A 231 -9.92 4.29 -26.59
C ALA A 231 -10.18 4.36 -25.08
N VAL A 232 -9.12 4.58 -24.30
CA VAL A 232 -9.30 5.02 -22.91
C VAL A 232 -9.77 6.47 -22.96
N PRO A 233 -10.91 6.81 -22.34
CA PRO A 233 -11.43 8.17 -22.31
C PRO A 233 -10.40 9.15 -21.78
N LEU A 234 -10.28 10.27 -22.47
CA LEU A 234 -9.27 11.28 -22.20
C LEU A 234 -9.93 12.66 -22.30
N LEU A 235 -9.83 13.48 -21.26
CA LEU A 235 -10.34 14.85 -21.31
C LEU A 235 -9.56 15.67 -22.35
N ALA A 236 -10.12 15.88 -23.53
CA ALA A 236 -9.39 16.48 -24.65
C ALA A 236 -9.69 17.97 -24.83
N GLY A 237 -8.75 18.69 -25.45
CA GLY A 237 -8.95 20.04 -25.96
C GLY A 237 -9.33 21.06 -24.89
N GLU A 238 -10.27 21.93 -25.24
CA GLU A 238 -10.71 23.06 -24.42
C GLU A 238 -11.22 22.62 -23.03
N ASP A 239 -11.88 21.47 -22.91
CA ASP A 239 -12.37 20.96 -21.63
C ASP A 239 -11.23 20.80 -20.59
N ALA A 240 -10.05 20.35 -21.05
CA ALA A 240 -8.91 20.15 -20.17
C ALA A 240 -8.28 21.47 -19.73
N GLU A 241 -8.21 22.45 -20.62
CA GLU A 241 -7.65 23.79 -20.34
C GLU A 241 -8.48 24.55 -19.29
N ARG A 242 -9.75 24.18 -19.12
CA ARG A 242 -10.66 24.78 -18.13
C ARG A 242 -10.45 24.23 -16.73
N VAL A 243 -9.76 23.10 -16.58
CA VAL A 243 -9.38 22.55 -15.27
C VAL A 243 -8.20 23.36 -14.72
N SER A 244 -8.52 24.32 -13.86
CA SER A 244 -7.53 25.23 -13.27
C SER A 244 -6.84 24.67 -12.03
N HIS A 245 -7.55 23.83 -11.27
CA HIS A 245 -7.07 23.30 -10.00
C HIS A 245 -7.39 21.82 -9.89
N LEU A 246 -6.42 21.06 -9.37
CA LEU A 246 -6.59 19.70 -8.90
C LEU A 246 -6.21 19.64 -7.42
N ILE A 247 -7.19 19.46 -6.56
CA ILE A 247 -7.02 19.35 -5.11
C ILE A 247 -7.15 17.89 -4.71
N THR A 248 -6.07 17.28 -4.22
CA THR A 248 -6.05 15.86 -3.89
C THR A 248 -6.01 15.56 -2.40
N ILE A 249 -6.96 14.72 -2.03
CA ILE A 249 -7.31 14.05 -0.78
C ILE A 249 -6.53 12.78 -0.47
N GLY A 250 -5.48 12.76 0.34
CA GLY A 250 -4.91 11.46 0.75
C GLY A 250 -4.45 10.59 -0.43
N SER A 251 -3.80 11.19 -1.43
CA SER A 251 -3.52 10.53 -2.71
C SER A 251 -2.64 9.27 -2.59
N PRO A 252 -3.11 8.09 -3.05
CA PRO A 252 -2.30 6.88 -3.17
C PRO A 252 -1.45 6.85 -4.44
N LEU A 253 -1.50 7.89 -5.28
CA LEU A 253 -0.91 7.87 -6.63
C LEU A 253 0.58 7.55 -6.64
N ALA A 254 1.36 8.09 -5.70
CA ALA A 254 2.79 7.76 -5.58
C ALA A 254 3.05 6.28 -5.22
N LYS A 255 2.15 5.64 -4.45
CA LYS A 255 2.24 4.21 -4.14
C LYS A 255 1.76 3.37 -5.29
N ILE A 256 0.71 3.79 -5.99
CA ILE A 256 0.25 3.11 -7.20
C ILE A 256 1.33 3.15 -8.28
N ARG A 257 2.01 4.29 -8.49
CA ARG A 257 3.19 4.35 -9.36
C ARG A 257 4.32 3.43 -8.89
N TRP A 258 4.51 3.29 -7.58
CA TRP A 258 5.53 2.38 -7.03
C TRP A 258 5.18 0.91 -7.29
N ILE A 259 3.94 0.50 -7.07
CA ILE A 259 3.51 -0.90 -7.18
C ILE A 259 3.19 -1.27 -8.63
N TRP A 260 2.59 -0.35 -9.38
CA TRP A 260 2.19 -0.46 -10.78
C TRP A 260 2.71 0.75 -11.56
N PRO A 261 4.02 0.84 -11.85
CA PRO A 261 4.59 1.96 -12.61
C PRO A 261 3.90 2.11 -13.98
N MET A 262 3.46 0.99 -14.53
CA MET A 262 2.69 0.89 -15.76
C MET A 262 1.23 1.37 -15.65
N LEU A 263 0.79 2.00 -14.57
CA LEU A 263 -0.51 2.69 -14.58
C LEU A 263 -0.35 4.21 -14.69
N VAL A 264 0.86 4.71 -14.43
CA VAL A 264 1.16 6.13 -14.40
C VAL A 264 2.15 6.42 -15.53
N SER A 265 1.64 6.95 -16.65
CA SER A 265 2.42 7.17 -17.86
C SER A 265 3.62 8.09 -17.62
N PRO A 266 4.88 7.64 -17.78
CA PRO A 266 6.05 8.50 -17.58
C PRO A 266 6.18 9.61 -18.65
N HIS A 267 5.49 9.47 -19.78
CA HIS A 267 5.61 10.35 -20.95
C HIS A 267 4.50 11.42 -21.05
N ALA A 268 3.38 11.25 -20.33
CA ALA A 268 2.28 12.20 -20.32
C ALA A 268 2.30 12.99 -19.03
N SER A 269 3.14 14.02 -18.97
CA SER A 269 3.11 14.96 -17.85
C SER A 269 1.78 15.70 -17.83
N LEU A 270 1.03 15.58 -16.74
CA LEU A 270 -0.20 16.35 -16.55
C LEU A 270 0.04 17.85 -16.74
N ALA A 271 1.19 18.37 -16.28
CA ALA A 271 1.57 19.76 -16.47
C ALA A 271 1.89 20.13 -17.93
N THR A 272 2.30 19.19 -18.78
CA THR A 272 2.46 19.48 -20.21
C THR A 272 1.11 19.55 -20.91
N ARG A 273 0.15 18.73 -20.48
CA ARG A 273 -1.19 18.67 -21.07
C ARG A 273 -2.11 19.79 -20.59
N ILE A 274 -1.98 20.19 -19.33
CA ILE A 274 -2.75 21.28 -18.73
C ILE A 274 -1.75 22.27 -18.12
N PRO A 275 -1.14 23.16 -18.93
CA PRO A 275 -0.03 24.02 -18.50
C PRO A 275 -0.34 24.94 -17.31
N ASN A 276 -1.62 25.34 -17.17
CA ASN A 276 -2.08 26.25 -16.14
C ASN A 276 -2.68 25.53 -14.91
N LEU A 277 -2.52 24.21 -14.80
CA LEU A 277 -3.06 23.44 -13.69
C LEU A 277 -2.28 23.70 -12.39
N SER A 278 -2.97 24.19 -11.37
CA SER A 278 -2.47 24.21 -10.00
C SER A 278 -2.84 22.91 -9.28
N TRP A 279 -1.86 22.08 -8.95
CA TRP A 279 -2.08 20.86 -8.18
C TRP A 279 -1.68 21.05 -6.72
N THR A 280 -2.65 20.99 -5.80
CA THR A 280 -2.42 20.91 -4.35
C THR A 280 -2.75 19.51 -3.81
N ASN A 281 -1.82 18.88 -3.10
CA ASN A 281 -2.01 17.57 -2.48
C ASN A 281 -2.01 17.70 -0.95
N LEU A 282 -3.15 17.46 -0.32
CA LEU A 282 -3.26 17.42 1.13
C LEU A 282 -3.07 15.98 1.62
N ARG A 283 -2.20 15.79 2.61
CA ARG A 283 -1.89 14.46 3.13
C ARG A 283 -1.67 14.49 4.63
N ASP A 284 -2.23 13.54 5.36
CA ASP A 284 -1.80 13.26 6.72
C ASP A 284 -0.47 12.48 6.67
N ARG A 285 0.45 12.77 7.59
CA ARG A 285 1.73 12.04 7.71
C ARG A 285 1.54 10.62 8.22
N LEU A 286 0.44 10.36 8.93
CA LEU A 286 0.07 9.06 9.47
C LEU A 286 -0.81 8.25 8.52
N ASP A 287 -1.21 8.83 7.39
CA ASP A 287 -1.95 8.11 6.35
C ASP A 287 -1.03 7.09 5.66
N LEU A 288 -1.27 5.80 5.96
CA LEU A 288 -0.54 4.67 5.39
C LEU A 288 -0.92 4.37 3.93
N VAL A 289 -1.93 5.03 3.37
CA VAL A 289 -2.36 4.91 1.97
C VAL A 289 -1.88 6.11 1.16
N ALA A 290 -1.98 7.33 1.69
CA ALA A 290 -1.45 8.53 1.03
C ALA A 290 0.09 8.62 1.05
N GLY A 291 0.64 9.41 0.13
CA GLY A 291 2.06 9.72 0.10
C GLY A 291 2.33 11.15 -0.37
N LYS A 292 3.54 11.65 -0.09
CA LYS A 292 4.04 12.88 -0.70
C LYS A 292 4.15 12.69 -2.21
N LEU A 293 3.44 13.51 -2.99
CA LEU A 293 3.56 13.52 -4.44
C LEU A 293 4.75 14.38 -4.84
N ARG A 294 5.96 13.87 -4.59
CA ARG A 294 7.20 14.58 -4.92
C ARG A 294 7.16 15.05 -6.36
N HIS A 295 7.72 16.24 -6.63
CA HIS A 295 7.95 16.72 -7.99
C HIS A 295 8.60 15.60 -8.80
N GLN A 296 7.86 15.12 -9.79
CA GLN A 296 8.28 14.08 -10.69
C GLN A 296 7.96 14.57 -12.09
N THR A 297 8.80 14.18 -13.05
CA THR A 297 8.63 14.49 -14.49
C THR A 297 7.24 14.14 -15.02
N THR A 298 6.55 13.25 -14.32
CA THR A 298 5.31 12.60 -14.73
C THR A 298 4.03 13.38 -14.45
N TRP A 299 4.05 14.33 -13.53
CA TRP A 299 2.85 15.14 -13.25
C TRP A 299 3.13 16.64 -13.08
N GLY A 300 4.40 17.03 -13.06
CA GLY A 300 4.79 18.43 -12.88
C GLY A 300 4.75 18.87 -11.42
N PRO A 301 4.59 20.18 -11.17
CA PRO A 301 4.66 20.74 -9.83
C PRO A 301 3.43 20.39 -8.99
N VAL A 302 3.67 19.93 -7.76
CA VAL A 302 2.61 19.61 -6.79
C VAL A 302 2.91 20.30 -5.47
N HIS A 303 1.97 21.11 -5.00
CA HIS A 303 2.03 21.74 -3.70
C HIS A 303 1.53 20.76 -2.62
N ASP A 304 2.45 20.04 -1.98
CA ASP A 304 2.13 19.10 -0.90
C ASP A 304 1.93 19.82 0.46
N ILE A 305 0.71 19.82 0.98
CA ILE A 305 0.35 20.36 2.30
C ILE A 305 0.22 19.21 3.30
N PRO A 306 1.06 19.14 4.34
CA PRO A 306 0.88 18.17 5.41
C PRO A 306 -0.27 18.59 6.33
N LEU A 307 -1.27 17.72 6.46
CA LEU A 307 -2.30 17.84 7.49
C LEU A 307 -1.75 17.29 8.81
N PHE A 308 -2.06 17.97 9.92
CA PHE A 308 -1.56 17.59 11.25
C PHE A 308 -2.70 17.38 12.25
N GLY A 309 -2.66 16.24 12.94
CA GLY A 309 -3.25 16.10 14.27
C GLY A 309 -4.78 16.02 14.30
N ARG A 310 -5.40 15.51 13.24
CA ARG A 310 -6.88 15.43 13.15
C ARG A 310 -7.44 14.05 12.88
N ALA A 311 -6.57 13.08 12.59
CA ALA A 311 -7.01 11.76 12.20
C ALA A 311 -6.06 10.68 12.72
N TRP A 312 -6.63 9.50 13.02
CA TRP A 312 -5.91 8.32 13.53
C TRP A 312 -5.69 7.32 12.42
N LEU A 313 -4.92 6.26 12.64
CA LEU A 313 -4.49 5.33 11.57
C LEU A 313 -5.63 4.89 10.64
N ALA A 314 -6.84 4.67 11.19
CA ALA A 314 -8.01 4.24 10.43
C ALA A 314 -8.81 5.38 9.75
N THR A 315 -8.71 6.63 10.22
CA THR A 315 -9.43 7.78 9.63
C THR A 315 -8.52 8.84 9.02
N ALA A 316 -7.20 8.67 9.10
CA ALA A 316 -6.21 9.53 8.45
C ALA A 316 -6.48 9.67 6.96
N HIS A 317 -6.99 8.58 6.39
CA HIS A 317 -7.38 8.48 5.01
C HIS A 317 -8.84 8.87 4.73
N THR A 318 -9.62 9.34 5.72
CA THR A 318 -11.05 9.69 5.47
C THR A 318 -11.52 11.00 6.11
N ALA A 319 -10.79 11.58 7.07
CA ALA A 319 -11.30 12.65 7.93
C ALA A 319 -11.04 14.09 7.43
N TYR A 320 -10.55 14.29 6.20
CA TYR A 320 -10.21 15.61 5.65
C TYR A 320 -11.43 16.45 5.27
N GLU A 321 -12.63 15.86 5.18
CA GLU A 321 -13.86 16.59 4.85
C GLU A 321 -14.20 17.69 5.89
N ARG A 322 -13.64 17.60 7.11
CA ARG A 322 -13.82 18.58 8.20
C ARG A 322 -12.54 19.36 8.51
N ASP A 323 -11.60 19.36 7.57
CA ASP A 323 -10.32 20.00 7.74
C ASP A 323 -10.38 21.46 7.24
N PRO A 324 -10.07 22.46 8.10
CA PRO A 324 -10.03 23.86 7.74
C PRO A 324 -8.89 24.18 6.80
N ASP A 325 -7.78 23.42 6.83
CA ASP A 325 -6.69 23.60 5.88
C ASP A 325 -7.16 23.18 4.49
N PHE A 326 -7.93 22.09 4.38
CA PHE A 326 -8.61 21.71 3.13
C PHE A 326 -9.61 22.79 2.69
N THR A 327 -10.45 23.26 3.61
CA THR A 327 -11.46 24.28 3.30
C THR A 327 -10.80 25.59 2.84
N GLU A 328 -9.70 26.01 3.47
CA GLU A 328 -8.95 27.20 3.09
C GLU A 328 -8.35 27.06 1.68
N VAL A 329 -7.75 25.92 1.36
CA VAL A 329 -7.24 25.61 0.01
C VAL A 329 -8.36 25.64 -1.03
N LEU A 330 -9.51 25.05 -0.71
CA LEU A 330 -10.68 25.07 -1.58
C LEU A 330 -11.18 26.50 -1.80
N LEU A 331 -11.40 27.29 -0.73
CA LEU A 331 -11.87 28.68 -0.86
C LEU A 331 -10.90 29.53 -1.68
N SER A 332 -9.59 29.38 -1.46
CA SER A 332 -8.57 30.04 -2.26
C SER A 332 -8.67 29.64 -3.74
N ALA A 333 -8.84 28.35 -4.04
CA ALA A 333 -9.05 27.86 -5.40
C ALA A 333 -10.36 28.37 -6.02
N LEU A 334 -11.39 28.70 -5.23
CA LEU A 334 -12.63 29.33 -5.69
C LEU A 334 -12.51 30.87 -5.82
N GLY A 335 -11.36 31.44 -5.45
CA GLY A 335 -11.14 32.89 -5.40
C GLY A 335 -11.98 33.59 -4.34
N VAL A 336 -12.38 32.89 -3.28
CA VAL A 336 -13.06 33.45 -2.11
C VAL A 336 -11.99 33.98 -1.15
N GLU A 337 -12.11 35.24 -0.71
CA GLU A 337 -11.20 35.81 0.29
C GLU A 337 -11.20 34.97 1.57
N ARG A 338 -10.05 34.92 2.26
CA ARG A 338 -9.85 34.06 3.44
C ARG A 338 -10.92 34.33 4.49
N ARG A 339 -11.70 33.30 4.82
CA ARG A 339 -12.76 33.36 5.83
C ARG A 339 -12.33 32.64 7.12
N PRO A 340 -12.86 33.07 8.28
CA PRO A 340 -12.62 32.35 9.52
C PRO A 340 -13.21 30.95 9.41
N THR A 341 -12.37 29.95 9.68
CA THR A 341 -12.78 28.56 9.83
C THR A 341 -12.81 28.20 11.30
N HIS A 342 -13.62 27.21 11.67
CA HIS A 342 -13.60 26.69 13.03
C HIS A 342 -12.23 26.03 13.31
N GLU A 343 -11.38 26.76 14.02
CA GLU A 343 -10.14 26.19 14.53
C GLU A 343 -10.46 25.09 15.54
N LEU A 344 -9.85 23.91 15.38
CA LEU A 344 -9.92 22.92 16.44
C LEU A 344 -9.18 23.44 17.66
N SER A 345 -9.85 23.38 18.80
CA SER A 345 -9.24 23.63 20.09
C SER A 345 -7.99 22.77 20.28
N VAL A 346 -6.97 23.33 20.94
CA VAL A 346 -5.71 22.63 21.25
C VAL A 346 -5.99 21.29 21.95
N ALA A 347 -6.95 21.26 22.87
CA ALA A 347 -7.38 20.05 23.56
C ALA A 347 -7.87 18.95 22.59
N THR A 348 -8.66 19.32 21.57
CA THR A 348 -9.13 18.37 20.56
C THR A 348 -7.97 17.86 19.71
N ARG A 349 -7.04 18.73 19.31
CA ARG A 349 -5.84 18.33 18.56
C ARG A 349 -4.97 17.35 19.36
N VAL A 350 -4.74 17.63 20.64
CA VAL A 350 -3.99 16.76 21.55
C VAL A 350 -4.69 15.42 21.74
N ARG A 351 -6.02 15.41 21.94
CA ARG A 351 -6.81 14.18 22.06
C ARG A 351 -6.72 13.34 20.80
N LEU A 352 -6.89 13.94 19.62
CA LEU A 352 -6.79 13.24 18.34
C LEU A 352 -5.38 12.67 18.15
N LEU A 353 -4.33 13.46 18.43
CA LEU A 353 -2.95 12.98 18.39
C LEU A 353 -2.71 11.79 19.33
N ALA A 354 -3.21 11.86 20.57
CA ALA A 354 -3.08 10.77 21.55
C ALA A 354 -3.79 9.49 21.08
N VAL A 355 -5.00 9.61 20.52
CA VAL A 355 -5.73 8.49 19.92
C VAL A 355 -4.96 7.92 18.72
N SER A 356 -4.40 8.77 17.87
CA SER A 356 -3.57 8.34 16.73
C SER A 356 -2.33 7.58 17.17
N LEU A 357 -1.55 8.13 18.11
CA LEU A 357 -0.36 7.47 18.65
C LEU A 357 -0.71 6.15 19.34
N GLY A 358 -1.79 6.12 20.13
CA GLY A 358 -2.30 4.90 20.75
C GLY A 358 -2.67 3.83 19.72
N SER A 359 -3.32 4.22 18.62
CA SER A 359 -3.67 3.28 17.54
C SER A 359 -2.45 2.74 16.78
N ILE A 360 -1.44 3.58 16.53
CA ILE A 360 -0.17 3.17 15.93
C ILE A 360 0.55 2.19 16.86
N ALA A 361 0.64 2.51 18.15
CA ALA A 361 1.25 1.63 19.14
C ALA A 361 0.50 0.29 19.23
N ALA A 362 -0.83 0.30 19.22
CA ALA A 362 -1.65 -0.91 19.19
C ALA A 362 -1.44 -1.73 17.91
N ALA A 363 -1.39 -1.09 16.74
CA ALA A 363 -1.11 -1.77 15.48
C ALA A 363 0.29 -2.39 15.45
N LEU A 364 1.31 -1.66 15.88
CA LEU A 364 2.69 -2.16 16.01
C LEU A 364 2.77 -3.31 17.02
N PHE A 365 2.11 -3.17 18.17
CA PHE A 365 2.02 -4.23 19.17
C PHE A 365 1.36 -5.48 18.58
N LEU A 366 0.25 -5.34 17.85
CA LEU A 366 -0.42 -6.46 17.19
C LEU A 366 0.49 -7.14 16.16
N VAL A 367 1.24 -6.38 15.36
CA VAL A 367 2.21 -6.93 14.39
C VAL A 367 3.33 -7.68 15.10
N VAL A 368 3.94 -7.08 16.13
CA VAL A 368 5.02 -7.71 16.91
C VAL A 368 4.51 -8.94 17.66
N PHE A 369 3.32 -8.86 18.25
CA PHE A 369 2.67 -9.98 18.93
C PHE A 369 2.35 -11.11 17.96
N ALA A 370 1.76 -10.80 16.79
CA ALA A 370 1.50 -11.79 15.76
C ALA A 370 2.81 -12.44 15.27
N LEU A 371 3.86 -11.66 15.07
CA LEU A 371 5.19 -12.18 14.72
C LEU A 371 5.75 -13.09 15.82
N ALA A 372 5.68 -12.68 17.09
CA ALA A 372 6.16 -13.45 18.23
C ALA A 372 5.38 -14.77 18.40
N VAL A 373 4.05 -14.74 18.29
CA VAL A 373 3.21 -15.95 18.31
C VAL A 373 3.57 -16.88 17.17
N SER A 374 3.84 -16.33 15.98
CA SER A 374 4.21 -17.12 14.80
C SER A 374 5.59 -17.76 14.94
N LEU A 375 6.56 -17.02 15.51
CA LEU A 375 7.89 -17.53 15.82
C LEU A 375 7.84 -18.60 16.91
N ALA A 376 7.06 -18.39 17.98
CA ALA A 376 6.87 -19.36 19.04
C ALA A 376 6.19 -20.64 18.52
N ALA A 377 5.16 -20.50 17.67
CA ALA A 377 4.53 -21.64 17.01
C ALA A 377 5.53 -22.41 16.12
N SER A 378 6.36 -21.69 15.35
CA SER A 378 7.40 -22.30 14.52
C SER A 378 8.45 -23.04 15.36
N ALA A 379 8.90 -22.44 16.46
CA ALA A 379 9.85 -23.04 17.39
C ALA A 379 9.26 -24.27 18.10
N ALA A 380 8.00 -24.23 18.51
CA ALA A 380 7.31 -25.38 19.10
C ALA A 380 7.23 -26.56 18.11
N VAL A 381 6.94 -26.27 16.82
CA VAL A 381 6.95 -27.29 15.77
C VAL A 381 8.35 -27.88 15.58
N LEU A 382 9.40 -27.04 15.54
CA LEU A 382 10.79 -27.49 15.45
C LEU A 382 11.20 -28.34 16.66
N PHE A 383 10.76 -27.97 17.87
CA PHE A 383 11.03 -28.72 19.09
C PHE A 383 10.35 -30.10 19.06
N VAL A 384 9.09 -30.19 18.64
CA VAL A 384 8.38 -31.48 18.48
C VAL A 384 9.09 -32.36 17.45
N LEU A 385 9.55 -31.77 16.34
CA LEU A 385 10.33 -32.44 15.32
C LEU A 385 11.64 -33.02 15.87
N ALA A 386 12.45 -32.17 16.52
CA ALA A 386 13.72 -32.56 17.09
C ALA A 386 13.56 -33.60 18.20
N GLY A 387 12.56 -33.44 19.07
CA GLY A 387 12.25 -34.37 20.14
C GLY A 387 11.79 -35.74 19.62
N SER A 388 10.97 -35.75 18.57
CA SER A 388 10.55 -37.01 17.93
C SER A 388 11.72 -37.73 17.27
N PHE A 389 12.62 -36.98 16.62
CA PHE A 389 13.84 -37.52 16.03
C PHE A 389 14.78 -38.10 17.09
N ALA A 390 15.01 -37.36 18.19
CA ALA A 390 15.83 -37.80 19.30
C ALA A 390 15.26 -39.07 19.97
N LEU A 391 13.93 -39.13 20.14
CA LEU A 391 13.26 -40.32 20.67
C LEU A 391 13.42 -41.52 19.74
N ALA A 392 13.20 -41.35 18.43
CA ALA A 392 13.39 -42.42 17.45
C ALA A 392 14.85 -42.94 17.47
N THR A 393 15.82 -42.04 17.57
CA THR A 393 17.24 -42.40 17.67
C THR A 393 17.54 -43.14 18.98
N ALA A 394 16.98 -42.70 20.11
CA ALA A 394 17.17 -43.37 21.38
C ALA A 394 16.56 -44.78 21.42
N LEU A 395 15.39 -44.96 20.78
CA LEU A 395 14.73 -46.27 20.65
C LEU A 395 15.55 -47.22 19.77
N ASP A 396 16.16 -46.73 18.69
CA ASP A 396 17.09 -47.49 17.84
C ASP A 396 18.31 -47.99 18.62
N VAL A 397 18.96 -47.08 19.37
CA VAL A 397 20.13 -47.42 20.21
C VAL A 397 19.76 -48.44 21.31
N ALA A 398 18.53 -48.38 21.83
CA ALA A 398 18.03 -49.30 22.84
C ALA A 398 17.61 -50.68 22.28
N GLY A 399 17.73 -50.90 20.97
CA GLY A 399 17.43 -52.19 20.34
C GLY A 399 15.93 -52.46 20.16
N PHE A 400 15.08 -51.44 20.25
CA PHE A 400 13.69 -51.58 19.85
C PHE A 400 13.63 -51.78 18.33
N GLY A 401 12.87 -52.79 17.88
CA GLY A 401 12.80 -53.17 16.46
C GLY A 401 12.38 -52.02 15.54
N ALA A 402 12.72 -52.14 14.26
CA ALA A 402 12.50 -51.13 13.22
C ALA A 402 11.08 -50.52 13.21
N ASP A 403 10.06 -51.29 13.63
CA ASP A 403 8.67 -50.84 13.71
C ASP A 403 8.42 -49.74 14.76
N ALA A 404 9.16 -49.74 15.88
CA ALA A 404 9.04 -48.72 16.92
C ALA A 404 9.70 -47.40 16.49
N ILE A 405 10.83 -47.50 15.79
CA ILE A 405 11.54 -46.36 15.19
C ILE A 405 10.66 -45.75 14.08
N ASP A 406 10.10 -46.57 13.21
CA ASP A 406 9.20 -46.14 12.14
C ASP A 406 7.92 -45.50 12.70
N THR A 407 7.39 -46.00 13.83
CA THR A 407 6.22 -45.39 14.49
C THR A 407 6.56 -44.04 15.15
N GLY A 408 7.69 -43.93 15.85
CA GLY A 408 8.14 -42.66 16.44
C GLY A 408 8.49 -41.61 15.38
N PHE A 409 9.12 -42.04 14.29
CA PHE A 409 9.42 -41.20 13.15
C PHE A 409 8.14 -40.80 12.42
N ARG A 410 7.20 -41.72 12.17
CA ARG A 410 5.89 -41.39 11.57
C ARG A 410 5.07 -40.47 12.45
N LEU A 411 5.06 -40.64 13.77
CA LEU A 411 4.31 -39.75 14.67
C LEU A 411 4.93 -38.35 14.70
N GLY A 412 6.25 -38.24 14.82
CA GLY A 412 6.98 -36.99 14.71
C GLY A 412 6.82 -36.33 13.35
N PHE A 413 6.92 -37.12 12.29
CA PHE A 413 6.76 -36.70 10.90
C PHE A 413 5.30 -36.38 10.57
N VAL A 414 4.29 -36.96 11.22
CA VAL A 414 2.86 -36.59 11.09
C VAL A 414 2.57 -35.33 11.88
N LEU A 415 3.03 -35.21 13.13
CA LEU A 415 2.90 -33.96 13.91
C LEU A 415 3.62 -32.81 13.23
N ALA A 416 4.76 -33.10 12.60
CA ALA A 416 5.43 -32.18 11.71
C ALA A 416 4.72 -32.04 10.36
N LEU A 417 4.19 -33.05 9.70
CA LEU A 417 3.48 -32.88 8.41
C LEU A 417 2.13 -32.17 8.55
N TYR A 418 1.58 -32.12 9.75
CA TYR A 418 0.39 -31.32 10.02
C TYR A 418 0.75 -29.94 10.63
N GLY A 419 1.89 -29.79 11.34
CA GLY A 419 2.35 -28.51 11.90
C GLY A 419 3.29 -27.69 11.00
N TYR A 420 4.13 -28.35 10.20
CA TYR A 420 5.24 -27.81 9.40
C TYR A 420 4.85 -27.54 7.94
N PRO A 421 4.04 -28.35 7.22
CA PRO A 421 3.40 -27.95 5.96
C PRO A 421 2.41 -26.79 6.09
N LEU A 422 1.86 -26.53 7.28
CA LEU A 422 1.12 -25.30 7.57
C LEU A 422 2.04 -24.06 7.58
N VAL A 423 3.32 -24.23 7.89
CA VAL A 423 4.31 -23.15 8.03
C VAL A 423 5.23 -23.10 6.79
N LEU A 424 5.96 -24.16 6.46
CA LEU A 424 6.91 -24.29 5.35
C LEU A 424 6.32 -24.72 4.01
N GLY A 425 5.24 -25.50 4.02
CA GLY A 425 4.46 -25.81 2.81
C GLY A 425 3.76 -24.59 2.22
N ILE A 426 3.52 -23.54 3.04
CA ILE A 426 3.09 -22.22 2.58
C ILE A 426 4.26 -21.28 2.28
N LEU A 427 5.41 -21.40 2.95
CA LEU A 427 6.48 -20.40 2.83
C LEU A 427 7.47 -20.60 1.65
N LEU A 428 7.81 -21.82 1.19
CA LEU A 428 8.99 -21.99 0.31
C LEU A 428 8.75 -22.63 -1.08
N PRO A 429 8.21 -23.85 -1.27
CA PRO A 429 8.14 -24.45 -2.61
C PRO A 429 6.81 -24.23 -3.36
N PHE A 430 5.67 -24.30 -2.67
CA PHE A 430 4.35 -23.98 -3.27
C PHE A 430 4.09 -22.48 -3.37
N GLY A 431 4.73 -21.70 -2.49
CA GLY A 431 4.75 -20.25 -2.55
C GLY A 431 5.46 -19.79 -3.82
N TRP A 432 6.72 -20.12 -4.02
CA TRP A 432 7.47 -19.56 -5.15
C TRP A 432 6.93 -19.97 -6.53
N GLY A 433 6.59 -21.25 -6.75
CA GLY A 433 6.04 -21.70 -8.04
C GLY A 433 4.64 -21.12 -8.35
N ARG A 434 3.75 -21.00 -7.35
CA ARG A 434 2.43 -20.36 -7.53
C ARG A 434 2.47 -18.83 -7.41
N VAL A 435 3.47 -18.25 -6.76
CA VAL A 435 3.73 -16.81 -6.74
C VAL A 435 4.32 -16.42 -8.08
N VAL A 436 5.23 -17.20 -8.67
CA VAL A 436 5.75 -16.98 -10.02
C VAL A 436 4.68 -17.27 -11.07
N ALA A 437 3.96 -18.40 -11.03
CA ALA A 437 2.88 -18.68 -11.99
C ALA A 437 1.65 -17.78 -11.78
N GLY A 438 1.31 -17.47 -10.52
CA GLY A 438 0.29 -16.49 -10.15
C GLY A 438 0.71 -15.08 -10.53
N TYR A 439 2.00 -14.76 -10.47
CA TYR A 439 2.57 -13.53 -10.99
C TYR A 439 2.61 -13.51 -12.50
N GLU A 440 3.01 -14.57 -13.20
CA GLU A 440 2.94 -14.62 -14.66
C GLU A 440 1.49 -14.41 -15.08
N HIS A 441 0.54 -15.06 -14.39
CA HIS A 441 -0.89 -14.79 -14.56
C HIS A 441 -1.28 -13.34 -14.19
N TYR A 442 -0.70 -12.73 -13.15
CA TYR A 442 -0.96 -11.36 -12.71
C TYR A 442 -0.29 -10.30 -13.61
N ALA A 443 1.01 -10.33 -13.85
CA ALA A 443 1.75 -9.47 -14.77
C ALA A 443 1.25 -9.56 -16.22
N PHE A 444 0.89 -10.76 -16.69
CA PHE A 444 0.19 -10.94 -17.96
C PHE A 444 -1.21 -10.32 -17.92
N ARG A 445 -1.95 -10.49 -16.81
CA ARG A 445 -3.18 -9.74 -16.54
C ARG A 445 -2.93 -8.24 -16.65
N TYR A 446 -2.06 -7.65 -15.82
CA TYR A 446 -1.89 -6.20 -15.70
C TYR A 446 -1.15 -5.56 -16.88
N GLY A 447 -0.97 -6.27 -18.00
CA GLY A 447 -0.27 -5.77 -19.18
C GLY A 447 1.16 -5.28 -18.89
N GLN A 448 1.75 -5.73 -17.79
CA GLN A 448 3.11 -5.37 -17.36
C GLN A 448 4.18 -6.18 -18.09
N TRP A 449 3.74 -7.20 -18.84
CA TRP A 449 4.59 -7.94 -19.76
C TRP A 449 4.68 -7.19 -21.09
N PRO A 450 5.86 -6.76 -21.55
CA PRO A 450 5.98 -6.25 -22.91
C PRO A 450 5.57 -7.38 -23.86
N PRO A 451 4.65 -7.15 -24.83
CA PRO A 451 4.59 -8.06 -25.99
C PRO A 451 6.01 -8.07 -26.56
N GLU A 452 6.55 -9.26 -26.83
CA GLU A 452 7.90 -9.44 -27.35
C GLU A 452 8.27 -8.27 -28.27
N SER A 453 9.14 -7.39 -27.80
CA SER A 453 9.64 -6.32 -28.65
C SER A 453 10.36 -7.02 -29.80
N PRO A 454 10.07 -6.72 -31.08
CA PRO A 454 10.96 -7.13 -32.14
C PRO A 454 12.36 -6.67 -31.73
N LYS A 455 13.33 -7.59 -31.77
CA LYS A 455 14.72 -7.31 -31.45
C LYS A 455 15.24 -6.30 -32.47
N GLU A 456 15.02 -5.02 -32.25
CA GLU A 456 15.79 -3.97 -32.90
C GLU A 456 17.08 -3.82 -32.09
N GLU A 457 18.20 -4.17 -32.72
CA GLU A 457 19.54 -3.81 -32.27
C GLU A 457 19.62 -2.28 -32.21
N VAL A 458 19.54 -1.72 -31.00
CA VAL A 458 19.86 -0.31 -30.75
C VAL A 458 21.23 -0.30 -30.08
N ASP A 459 22.22 0.28 -30.78
CA ASP A 459 23.55 0.58 -30.23
C ASP A 459 23.42 1.55 -29.04
N GLU A 460 23.61 1.06 -27.82
CA GLU A 460 23.61 1.89 -26.61
C GLU A 460 24.95 2.65 -26.45
N PRO A 461 24.94 3.97 -26.20
CA PRO A 461 26.16 4.71 -25.84
C PRO A 461 26.56 4.44 -24.37
N ALA A 462 27.87 4.43 -24.13
CA ALA A 462 28.48 4.10 -22.84
C ALA A 462 28.05 5.06 -21.69
N PRO A 463 27.82 4.54 -20.46
CA PRO A 463 27.41 5.36 -19.34
C PRO A 463 28.57 6.19 -18.75
N PRO A 464 28.30 7.40 -18.20
CA PRO A 464 29.33 8.24 -17.62
C PRO A 464 29.82 7.72 -16.26
N ALA A 465 31.09 7.99 -15.97
CA ALA A 465 31.81 7.54 -14.78
C ALA A 465 31.24 8.15 -13.48
N ALA A 466 31.02 7.30 -12.47
CA ALA A 466 30.46 7.68 -11.17
C ALA A 466 31.52 8.19 -10.18
N ALA A 467 31.16 9.22 -9.39
CA ALA A 467 31.96 9.82 -8.32
C ALA A 467 31.97 8.97 -7.02
N PRO A 468 32.95 9.13 -6.10
CA PRO A 468 33.21 8.19 -5.00
C PRO A 468 32.30 8.41 -3.78
N LEU A 469 31.73 7.32 -3.25
CA LEU A 469 30.65 7.27 -2.25
C LEU A 469 31.12 6.71 -0.89
N ARG A 470 31.76 7.52 -0.03
CA ARG A 470 32.32 7.03 1.26
C ARG A 470 31.31 6.64 2.35
N LEU A 471 30.04 7.06 2.25
CA LEU A 471 28.98 6.65 3.20
C LEU A 471 28.21 5.40 2.73
N ARG A 472 28.24 5.12 1.42
CA ARG A 472 27.66 3.91 0.84
C ARG A 472 28.39 2.68 1.35
N ASP A 473 29.72 2.74 1.43
CA ASP A 473 30.59 1.59 1.74
C ASP A 473 30.32 0.95 3.12
N ARG A 474 29.97 1.75 4.14
CA ARG A 474 29.63 1.22 5.48
C ARG A 474 28.25 0.56 5.53
N ILE A 475 27.27 1.10 4.79
CA ILE A 475 25.92 0.52 4.71
C ILE A 475 25.92 -0.69 3.77
N SER A 476 26.69 -0.64 2.68
CA SER A 476 26.90 -1.79 1.80
C SER A 476 27.71 -2.88 2.45
N GLY A 477 28.59 -2.61 3.42
CA GLY A 477 29.25 -3.66 4.21
C GLY A 477 28.26 -4.51 5.00
N TRP A 478 27.35 -3.88 5.74
CA TRP A 478 26.32 -4.60 6.51
C TRP A 478 25.24 -5.25 5.61
N LEU A 479 24.85 -4.58 4.52
CA LEU A 479 23.93 -5.17 3.54
C LEU A 479 24.59 -6.30 2.74
N LEU A 480 25.89 -6.24 2.48
CA LEU A 480 26.66 -7.32 1.87
C LEU A 480 26.80 -8.49 2.85
N VAL A 481 27.02 -8.24 4.14
CA VAL A 481 27.02 -9.31 5.16
C VAL A 481 25.64 -9.96 5.25
N LEU A 482 24.55 -9.19 5.30
CA LEU A 482 23.19 -9.74 5.30
C LEU A 482 22.82 -10.46 3.99
N ALA A 483 23.26 -9.93 2.84
CA ALA A 483 23.06 -10.56 1.54
C ALA A 483 23.93 -11.82 1.36
N LEU A 484 25.16 -11.84 1.87
CA LEU A 484 26.04 -13.02 1.89
C LEU A 484 25.52 -14.08 2.86
N LEU A 485 24.95 -13.70 4.02
CA LEU A 485 24.28 -14.62 4.92
C LEU A 485 22.99 -15.19 4.30
N ALA A 486 22.20 -14.36 3.61
CA ALA A 486 21.00 -14.80 2.88
C ALA A 486 21.33 -15.63 1.62
N ALA A 487 22.48 -15.39 0.97
CA ALA A 487 22.98 -16.16 -0.18
C ALA A 487 23.75 -17.43 0.23
N ALA A 488 24.30 -17.49 1.46
CA ALA A 488 24.90 -18.69 2.02
C ALA A 488 23.84 -19.78 2.32
N LEU A 489 22.61 -19.39 2.64
CA LEU A 489 21.49 -20.33 2.83
C LEU A 489 21.24 -21.24 1.60
N PRO A 490 21.12 -20.73 0.36
CA PRO A 490 21.02 -21.57 -0.82
C PRO A 490 22.36 -22.18 -1.27
N LEU A 491 23.52 -21.61 -0.89
CA LEU A 491 24.82 -22.20 -1.24
C LEU A 491 25.08 -23.52 -0.48
N GLY A 492 24.58 -23.66 0.76
CA GLY A 492 24.56 -24.95 1.47
C GLY A 492 23.72 -26.00 0.74
N VAL A 493 22.58 -25.59 0.17
CA VAL A 493 21.68 -26.46 -0.62
C VAL A 493 22.25 -26.81 -2.00
N VAL A 494 23.00 -25.91 -2.65
CA VAL A 494 23.63 -26.16 -3.95
C VAL A 494 24.90 -27.00 -3.81
N ILE A 495 25.72 -26.79 -2.79
CA ILE A 495 26.85 -27.68 -2.47
C ILE A 495 26.33 -29.09 -2.13
N TYR A 496 25.13 -29.22 -1.58
CA TYR A 496 24.47 -30.51 -1.35
C TYR A 496 23.98 -31.21 -2.64
N GLN A 497 23.61 -30.44 -3.68
CA GLN A 497 23.14 -31.01 -4.95
C GLN A 497 24.26 -31.31 -5.96
N ASP A 498 25.45 -30.72 -5.80
CA ASP A 498 26.58 -30.90 -6.72
C ASP A 498 27.65 -31.90 -6.25
N VAL A 499 27.47 -32.55 -5.09
CA VAL A 499 28.31 -33.69 -4.68
C VAL A 499 27.81 -34.96 -5.38
N SER A 500 28.19 -35.11 -6.65
CA SER A 500 28.11 -36.30 -7.52
C SER A 500 26.73 -36.99 -7.64
N PRO A 501 26.19 -37.18 -8.86
CA PRO A 501 25.12 -38.14 -9.09
C PRO A 501 25.64 -39.55 -8.74
N GLY A 502 25.27 -40.03 -7.55
CA GLY A 502 25.78 -41.28 -6.98
C GLY A 502 26.10 -41.24 -5.48
N THR A 503 25.98 -40.08 -4.81
CA THR A 503 26.06 -40.06 -3.34
C THR A 503 24.82 -40.70 -2.71
N PRO A 504 25.01 -41.67 -1.81
CA PRO A 504 23.91 -42.28 -1.06
C PRO A 504 23.21 -41.21 -0.21
N GLY A 505 21.89 -41.07 -0.39
CA GLY A 505 21.08 -40.18 0.44
C GLY A 505 21.10 -40.61 1.91
N PRO A 506 20.63 -39.78 2.87
CA PRO A 506 20.70 -40.07 4.30
C PRO A 506 19.99 -41.36 4.75
N PHE A 507 19.23 -41.98 3.85
CA PHE A 507 18.48 -43.21 4.03
C PHE A 507 19.08 -44.42 3.27
N ASP A 508 20.27 -44.31 2.69
CA ASP A 508 20.91 -45.46 2.04
C ASP A 508 21.30 -46.51 3.11
N PRO A 509 20.79 -47.75 3.01
CA PRO A 509 21.10 -48.81 3.96
C PRO A 509 22.59 -49.17 4.00
N GLY A 510 23.36 -48.83 2.97
CA GLY A 510 24.81 -49.04 2.88
C GLY A 510 25.66 -48.00 3.62
N LEU A 511 25.08 -46.91 4.14
CA LEU A 511 25.83 -45.89 4.90
C LEU A 511 26.24 -46.42 6.28
N SER A 512 27.53 -46.29 6.61
CA SER A 512 28.02 -46.59 7.96
C SER A 512 27.36 -45.67 8.99
N SER A 513 27.24 -46.16 10.23
CA SER A 513 26.62 -45.42 11.34
C SER A 513 27.25 -44.03 11.55
N GLY A 514 28.57 -43.91 11.34
CA GLY A 514 29.29 -42.64 11.42
C GLY A 514 28.91 -41.63 10.33
N ALA A 515 28.60 -42.08 9.11
CA ALA A 515 28.17 -41.21 8.02
C ALA A 515 26.73 -40.70 8.23
N ARG A 516 25.85 -41.53 8.80
CA ARG A 516 24.50 -41.10 9.20
C ARG A 516 24.55 -40.06 10.32
N VAL A 517 25.42 -40.25 11.32
CA VAL A 517 25.67 -39.26 12.37
C VAL A 517 26.23 -37.96 11.80
N GLY A 518 27.10 -38.01 10.79
CA GLY A 518 27.59 -36.83 10.08
C GLY A 518 26.49 -36.02 9.36
N TYR A 519 25.57 -36.71 8.68
CA TYR A 519 24.40 -36.08 8.05
C TYR A 519 23.49 -35.40 9.08
N VAL A 520 23.27 -36.06 10.22
CA VAL A 520 22.46 -35.51 11.31
C VAL A 520 23.14 -34.33 11.97
N ALA A 521 24.46 -34.40 12.21
CA ALA A 521 25.22 -33.28 12.75
C ALA A 521 25.20 -32.06 11.83
N LEU A 522 25.23 -32.27 10.51
CA LEU A 522 25.12 -31.20 9.51
C LEU A 522 23.72 -30.56 9.51
N ALA A 523 22.65 -31.37 9.56
CA ALA A 523 21.28 -30.86 9.66
C ALA A 523 21.02 -30.10 10.97
N LEU A 524 21.58 -30.56 12.08
CA LEU A 524 21.55 -29.86 13.36
C LEU A 524 22.36 -28.55 13.32
N PHE A 525 23.49 -28.54 12.61
CA PHE A 525 24.29 -27.33 12.40
C PHE A 525 23.55 -26.30 11.54
N GLU A 526 22.85 -26.71 10.48
CA GLU A 526 22.00 -25.83 9.66
C GLU A 526 20.79 -25.28 10.45
N GLY A 527 20.19 -26.11 11.31
CA GLY A 527 19.16 -25.67 12.26
C GLY A 527 19.68 -24.62 13.23
N ALA A 528 20.82 -24.88 13.87
CA ALA A 528 21.47 -23.95 14.80
C ALA A 528 21.89 -22.64 14.11
N LEU A 529 22.39 -22.70 12.87
CA LEU A 529 22.74 -21.52 12.08
C LEU A 529 21.50 -20.66 11.78
N THR A 530 20.37 -21.31 11.46
CA THR A 530 19.09 -20.63 11.25
C THR A 530 18.61 -19.94 12.52
N GLU A 531 18.71 -20.59 13.68
CA GLU A 531 18.36 -19.99 14.98
C GLU A 531 19.27 -18.81 15.33
N ILE A 532 20.58 -18.90 15.05
CA ILE A 532 21.54 -17.80 15.23
C ILE A 532 21.18 -16.61 14.34
N VAL A 533 20.85 -16.84 13.06
CA VAL A 533 20.44 -15.77 12.13
C VAL A 533 19.14 -15.11 12.60
N VAL A 534 18.15 -15.89 13.02
CA VAL A 534 16.88 -15.37 13.57
C VAL A 534 17.14 -14.58 14.87
N GLY A 535 17.98 -15.09 15.76
CA GLY A 535 18.40 -14.40 16.98
C GLY A 535 19.08 -13.05 16.70
N LEU A 536 19.97 -13.00 15.71
CA LEU A 536 20.63 -11.75 15.28
C LEU A 536 19.64 -10.75 14.66
N LEU A 537 18.67 -11.23 13.88
CA LEU A 537 17.61 -10.38 13.32
C LEU A 537 16.69 -9.82 14.41
N LEU A 538 16.33 -10.63 15.41
CA LEU A 538 15.55 -10.19 16.58
C LEU A 538 16.33 -9.21 17.46
N ALA A 539 17.63 -9.43 17.66
CA ALA A 539 18.50 -8.49 18.37
C ALA A 539 18.63 -7.15 17.62
N ALA A 540 18.77 -7.18 16.29
CA ALA A 540 18.79 -5.96 15.47
C ALA A 540 17.45 -5.21 15.54
N LEU A 541 16.33 -5.94 15.49
CA LEU A 541 14.98 -5.37 15.66
C LEU A 541 14.80 -4.79 17.06
N TRP A 542 15.30 -5.45 18.10
CA TRP A 542 15.30 -4.97 19.48
C TRP A 542 16.08 -3.66 19.62
N VAL A 543 17.30 -3.57 19.07
CA VAL A 543 18.10 -2.33 19.09
C VAL A 543 17.37 -1.19 18.37
N ILE A 544 16.75 -1.46 17.22
CA ILE A 544 15.97 -0.45 16.48
C ILE A 544 14.77 0.03 17.30
N LEU A 545 14.03 -0.89 17.92
CA LEU A 545 12.80 -0.58 18.64
C LEU A 545 13.04 0.01 20.02
N PHE A 546 14.07 -0.42 20.74
CA PHE A 546 14.30 -0.03 22.14
C PHE A 546 15.44 0.97 22.33
N GLU A 547 16.40 1.07 21.41
CA GLU A 547 17.45 2.11 21.46
C GLU A 547 17.23 3.22 20.42
N GLY A 548 16.74 2.85 19.23
CA GLY A 548 16.40 3.80 18.17
C GLY A 548 15.17 4.64 18.49
N LEU A 549 14.09 4.00 18.95
CA LEU A 549 12.82 4.69 19.22
C LEU A 549 12.92 5.78 20.30
N PRO A 550 13.60 5.59 21.46
CA PRO A 550 13.79 6.67 22.42
C PRO A 550 14.60 7.85 21.87
N THR A 551 15.49 7.61 20.92
CA THR A 551 16.27 8.66 20.25
C THR A 551 15.40 9.46 19.29
N VAL A 552 14.54 8.79 18.53
CA VAL A 552 13.50 9.42 17.69
C VAL A 552 12.51 10.20 18.53
N LEU A 553 12.03 9.63 19.65
CA LEU A 553 11.12 10.29 20.58
C LEU A 553 11.76 11.51 21.26
N ARG A 554 13.05 11.47 21.60
CA ARG A 554 13.79 12.64 22.12
C ARG A 554 13.96 13.74 21.08
N ALA A 555 14.31 13.39 19.84
CA ALA A 555 14.39 14.34 18.73
C ALA A 555 13.03 14.99 18.45
N TYR A 556 11.96 14.20 18.50
CA TYR A 556 10.59 14.69 18.36
C TYR A 556 10.18 15.59 19.53
N ARG A 557 10.47 15.22 20.78
CA ARG A 557 10.17 16.04 21.97
C ARG A 557 10.89 17.40 21.91
N ARG A 558 12.15 17.41 21.46
CA ARG A 558 12.93 18.63 21.25
C ARG A 558 12.29 19.49 20.16
N TRP A 559 11.93 18.89 19.02
CA TRP A 559 11.23 19.61 17.95
C TRP A 559 9.87 20.19 18.39
N VAL A 560 9.07 19.44 19.15
CA VAL A 560 7.80 19.95 19.70
C VAL A 560 8.05 21.13 20.64
N HIS A 561 9.06 21.04 21.50
CA HIS A 561 9.44 22.15 22.38
C HIS A 561 9.83 23.39 21.56
N ASP A 562 10.65 23.24 20.52
CA ASP A 562 11.11 24.35 19.68
C ASP A 562 9.99 25.01 18.87
N VAL A 563 8.92 24.28 18.55
CA VAL A 563 7.75 24.80 17.81
C VAL A 563 6.68 25.40 18.75
N THR A 564 6.58 24.91 19.98
CA THR A 564 5.53 25.33 20.93
C THR A 564 5.99 26.39 21.93
N VAL A 565 7.29 26.47 22.20
CA VAL A 565 7.89 27.51 23.04
C VAL A 565 8.49 28.55 22.10
N PRO A 566 7.86 29.71 21.90
CA PRO A 566 8.49 30.78 21.13
C PRO A 566 9.85 31.11 21.77
N PRO A 567 10.91 31.33 20.98
CA PRO A 567 12.21 31.69 21.53
C PRO A 567 12.00 32.88 22.47
N ARG A 568 12.45 32.75 23.73
CA ARG A 568 12.53 33.90 24.62
C ARG A 568 13.35 34.94 23.86
N ALA A 569 12.69 36.02 23.46
CA ALA A 569 13.41 37.21 23.06
C ALA A 569 14.19 37.62 24.30
N ASP A 570 15.49 37.33 24.32
CA ASP A 570 16.39 37.94 25.27
C ASP A 570 16.28 39.44 25.00
N VAL A 571 15.48 40.10 25.84
CA VAL A 571 15.40 41.55 25.92
C VAL A 571 16.76 41.98 26.43
N ALA A 572 17.68 42.21 25.49
CA ALA A 572 18.84 43.04 25.72
C ALA A 572 18.29 44.42 26.12
N SER A 573 18.20 44.64 27.43
CA SER A 573 17.84 45.93 28.02
C SER A 573 18.92 46.95 27.65
N PRO A 574 18.63 47.97 26.82
CA PRO A 574 19.51 49.11 26.70
C PRO A 574 19.14 50.07 27.83
N ILE A 575 19.80 49.96 28.96
CA ILE A 575 19.81 51.02 29.98
C ILE A 575 21.21 51.63 29.99
N ALA A 576 21.20 52.96 29.81
CA ALA A 576 22.24 53.95 30.04
C ALA A 576 23.36 54.07 28.99
N ASP A 577 23.21 55.04 28.08
CA ASP A 577 24.02 56.27 28.11
C ASP A 577 23.30 57.39 27.35
N ALA A 578 22.64 58.28 28.09
CA ALA A 578 22.22 59.63 27.72
C ALA A 578 22.12 60.47 29.01
#